data_AF-A0A7K3E1M3-F1
#
_entry.id   AF-A0A7K3E1M3-F1
#
_cell.length_a   1.000
_cell.length_b   1.000
_cell.length_c   1.000
_cell.angle_alpha   90.00
_cell.angle_beta   90.00
_cell.angle_gamma   90.00
#
_symmetry.space_group_name_H-M   'P 1'
#
loop_
_entity.id
_entity.type
_entity.pdbx_description
1 polymer ?
#
loop_
_entity_poly.entity_id
_entity_poly.type
_entity_poly.pdbx_seq_one_letter_code
_entity_poly.pdbx_strand_id
1 'polypeptide(L)'
;MFGDTRRQWLPDKFCALLELPVTAITPGSLTAFVEWLWWQPGWKKGTYTAPSTIDRRLSGVVVTGRTDHRLVLDKTVAARARRVLKAKVKEMQKTKETRGRGPAPALLAEHLRATVVAVPDNRLGIRDRSIGLTCFAIAGREHEVAFLRVRDFVVTEHGMEVDVRVSKIKPRKVKVPFGSRPSSCPVRAWRAWKAEANLTDPDDFAYKPLHNRWHTVMDGGLDPETIGDVITRLGKWAELDFRPTGHSPRRGLATSSKRAGNDRKVIAKQGGWVENSAAMEGYFEEGDGWEENALVKVL
;
A
#
# COMPACT_ATOMS: atom_id res chain seq x y z
N MET A 1 21.67 -24.37 -17.88
CA MET A 1 20.32 -23.96 -18.31
C MET A 1 19.47 -23.72 -17.05
N PHE A 2 19.70 -22.60 -16.34
CA PHE A 2 18.94 -22.26 -15.13
C PHE A 2 17.91 -21.19 -15.50
N GLY A 3 16.74 -21.64 -15.94
CA GLY A 3 15.61 -20.76 -16.24
C GLY A 3 15.16 -20.01 -14.98
N ASP A 4 14.79 -18.75 -15.16
CA ASP A 4 14.31 -17.84 -14.12
C ASP A 4 13.05 -18.39 -13.44
N THR A 5 13.24 -19.16 -12.37
CA THR A 5 12.17 -19.79 -11.58
C THR A 5 11.30 -18.78 -10.82
N ARG A 6 11.53 -17.47 -10.95
CA ARG A 6 10.73 -16.42 -10.29
C ARG A 6 9.38 -16.15 -10.96
N ARG A 7 9.13 -16.63 -12.18
CA ARG A 7 7.89 -16.36 -12.94
C ARG A 7 6.83 -17.47 -12.94
N GLN A 8 7.14 -18.67 -12.46
CA GLN A 8 6.14 -19.75 -12.44
C GLN A 8 5.14 -19.54 -11.30
N TRP A 9 3.85 -19.56 -11.63
CA TRP A 9 2.75 -19.48 -10.66
C TRP A 9 2.92 -20.60 -9.63
N LEU A 10 2.94 -20.25 -8.34
CA LEU A 10 3.26 -21.21 -7.27
C LEU A 10 2.32 -22.42 -7.19
N PRO A 11 1.02 -22.29 -7.50
CA PRO A 11 0.16 -23.46 -7.66
C PRO A 11 0.63 -24.41 -8.77
N ASP A 12 1.17 -23.94 -9.89
CA ASP A 12 1.73 -24.82 -10.92
C ASP A 12 2.94 -25.59 -10.40
N LYS A 13 3.83 -24.93 -9.65
CA LYS A 13 4.98 -25.59 -9.00
C LYS A 13 4.53 -26.68 -8.03
N PHE A 14 3.51 -26.37 -7.23
CA PHE A 14 2.93 -27.33 -6.29
C PHE A 14 2.28 -28.51 -7.01
N CYS A 15 1.50 -28.23 -8.06
CA CYS A 15 0.83 -29.24 -8.86
C CYS A 15 1.85 -30.15 -9.56
N ALA A 16 2.89 -29.58 -10.16
CA ALA A 16 3.98 -30.35 -10.76
C ALA A 16 4.73 -31.23 -9.74
N LEU A 17 4.98 -30.71 -8.53
CA LEU A 17 5.67 -31.46 -7.47
C LEU A 17 4.88 -32.69 -7.00
N LEU A 18 3.55 -32.60 -6.97
CA LEU A 18 2.67 -33.66 -6.48
C LEU A 18 1.97 -34.42 -7.61
N GLU A 19 2.35 -34.17 -8.86
CA GLU A 19 1.73 -34.75 -10.06
C GLU A 19 0.20 -34.57 -10.08
N LEU A 20 -0.27 -33.43 -9.58
CA LEU A 20 -1.68 -33.06 -9.57
C LEU A 20 -2.01 -32.21 -10.81
N PRO A 21 -3.22 -32.35 -11.40
CA PRO A 21 -3.67 -31.39 -12.39
C PRO A 21 -3.99 -30.05 -11.71
N VAL A 22 -3.77 -28.93 -12.40
CA VAL A 22 -4.08 -27.57 -11.89
C VAL A 22 -5.56 -27.38 -11.54
N THR A 23 -6.43 -28.24 -12.07
CA THR A 23 -7.86 -28.28 -11.79
C THR A 23 -8.24 -29.12 -10.58
N ALA A 24 -7.28 -29.82 -9.93
CA ALA A 24 -7.52 -30.55 -8.68
C ALA A 24 -7.70 -29.57 -7.51
N ILE A 25 -8.81 -28.84 -7.48
CA ILE A 25 -9.16 -27.88 -6.44
C ILE A 25 -10.20 -28.52 -5.53
N THR A 26 -9.70 -29.33 -4.60
CA THR A 26 -10.51 -30.08 -3.62
C THR A 26 -10.12 -29.66 -2.20
N PRO A 27 -10.93 -29.95 -1.18
CA PRO A 27 -10.55 -29.67 0.21
C PRO A 27 -9.20 -30.30 0.61
N GLY A 28 -8.86 -31.47 0.05
CA GLY A 28 -7.61 -32.17 0.30
C GLY A 28 -6.41 -31.46 -0.33
N SER A 29 -6.48 -31.18 -1.64
CA SER A 29 -5.38 -30.52 -2.35
C SER A 29 -5.13 -29.10 -1.86
N LEU A 30 -6.19 -28.34 -1.52
CA LEU A 30 -6.06 -27.01 -0.92
C LEU A 30 -5.42 -27.06 0.47
N THR A 31 -5.67 -28.12 1.24
CA THR A 31 -5.02 -28.32 2.55
C THR A 31 -3.53 -28.63 2.36
N ALA A 32 -3.19 -29.54 1.44
CA ALA A 32 -1.80 -29.85 1.10
C ALA A 32 -1.07 -28.60 0.54
N PHE A 33 -1.77 -27.76 -0.22
CA PHE A 33 -1.22 -26.50 -0.72
C PHE A 33 -0.87 -25.52 0.40
N VAL A 34 -1.71 -25.41 1.44
CA VAL A 34 -1.42 -24.60 2.64
C VAL A 34 -0.23 -25.16 3.41
N GLU A 35 -0.17 -26.49 3.61
CA GLU A 35 0.95 -27.17 4.26
C GLU A 35 2.28 -26.91 3.53
N TRP A 36 2.27 -27.04 2.21
CA TRP A 36 3.43 -26.77 1.37
C TRP A 36 3.83 -25.29 1.40
N LEU A 37 2.87 -24.37 1.26
CA LEU A 37 3.10 -22.92 1.31
C LEU A 37 3.66 -22.46 2.65
N TRP A 38 3.31 -23.14 3.75
CA TRP A 38 3.80 -22.82 5.08
C TRP A 38 5.33 -22.88 5.17
N TRP A 39 5.97 -23.73 4.38
CA TRP A 39 7.43 -23.89 4.40
C TRP A 39 8.15 -23.19 3.24
N GLN A 40 7.41 -22.47 2.38
CA GLN A 40 8.03 -21.76 1.28
C GLN A 40 8.80 -20.51 1.77
N PRO A 41 9.96 -20.20 1.15
CA PRO A 41 10.74 -19.03 1.48
C PRO A 41 9.92 -17.74 1.49
N GLY A 42 10.16 -16.92 2.50
CA GLY A 42 9.53 -15.62 2.73
C GLY A 42 10.21 -14.49 1.97
N TRP A 43 9.96 -13.27 2.45
CA TRP A 43 10.41 -12.04 1.79
C TRP A 43 11.90 -11.73 1.99
N LYS A 44 12.55 -12.33 3.00
CA LYS A 44 13.99 -12.28 3.24
C LYS A 44 14.55 -13.67 3.48
N LYS A 45 15.84 -13.86 3.22
CA LYS A 45 16.56 -15.10 3.52
C LYS A 45 16.32 -15.51 4.99
N GLY A 46 16.04 -16.78 5.22
CA GLY A 46 15.78 -17.33 6.56
C GLY A 46 14.38 -17.05 7.12
N THR A 47 13.45 -16.49 6.33
CA THR A 47 12.03 -16.38 6.72
C THR A 47 11.14 -17.29 5.89
N TYR A 48 9.95 -17.57 6.39
CA TYR A 48 8.89 -18.30 5.68
C TYR A 48 7.77 -17.37 5.21
N THR A 49 6.94 -17.88 4.31
CA THR A 49 5.80 -17.17 3.74
C THR A 49 4.83 -16.71 4.83
N ALA A 50 4.37 -15.46 4.73
CA ALA A 50 3.43 -14.87 5.70
C ALA A 50 2.05 -15.55 5.62
N PRO A 51 1.37 -15.80 6.75
CA PRO A 51 0.03 -16.39 6.76
C PRO A 51 -1.00 -15.66 5.88
N SER A 52 -0.98 -14.33 5.88
CA SER A 52 -1.84 -13.51 5.02
C SER A 52 -1.57 -13.70 3.53
N THR A 53 -0.31 -13.99 3.17
CA THR A 53 0.06 -14.34 1.79
C THR A 53 -0.46 -15.72 1.41
N ILE A 54 -0.43 -16.68 2.34
CA ILE A 54 -0.98 -18.02 2.14
C ILE A 54 -2.49 -17.95 1.90
N ASP A 55 -3.25 -17.26 2.76
CA ASP A 55 -4.70 -17.12 2.61
C ASP A 55 -5.09 -16.41 1.30
N ARG A 56 -4.33 -15.37 0.91
CA ARG A 56 -4.51 -14.70 -0.38
C ARG A 56 -4.26 -15.64 -1.56
N ARG A 57 -3.19 -16.44 -1.52
CA ARG A 57 -2.87 -17.42 -2.58
C ARG A 57 -3.93 -18.51 -2.65
N LEU A 58 -4.39 -19.01 -1.50
CA LEU A 58 -5.49 -19.96 -1.40
C LEU A 58 -6.76 -19.42 -2.06
N SER A 59 -7.11 -18.16 -1.77
CA SER A 59 -8.25 -17.50 -2.41
C SER A 59 -8.05 -17.34 -3.91
N GLY A 60 -6.83 -17.00 -4.35
CA GLY A 60 -6.46 -16.92 -5.76
C GLY A 60 -6.66 -18.24 -6.52
N VAL A 61 -6.22 -19.36 -5.96
CA VAL A 61 -6.43 -20.70 -6.55
C VAL A 61 -7.92 -20.97 -6.77
N VAL A 62 -8.77 -20.72 -5.76
CA VAL A 62 -10.21 -20.94 -5.88
C VAL A 62 -10.85 -20.04 -6.93
N VAL A 63 -10.42 -18.77 -7.01
CA VAL A 63 -10.90 -17.83 -8.04
C VAL A 63 -10.49 -18.29 -9.43
N THR A 64 -9.22 -18.58 -9.67
CA THR A 64 -8.70 -19.10 -10.95
C THR A 64 -9.42 -20.39 -11.36
N GLY A 65 -9.69 -21.29 -10.42
CA GLY A 65 -10.50 -22.48 -10.66
C GLY A 65 -11.89 -22.18 -11.23
N ARG A 66 -12.56 -21.18 -10.67
CA ARG A 66 -13.89 -20.76 -11.12
C ARG A 66 -13.87 -19.99 -12.44
N THR A 67 -12.91 -19.09 -12.61
CA THR A 67 -12.89 -18.15 -13.75
C THR A 67 -12.24 -18.76 -14.98
N ASP A 68 -11.04 -19.31 -14.81
CA ASP A 68 -10.16 -19.67 -15.92
C ASP A 68 -10.41 -21.14 -16.32
N HIS A 69 -10.68 -22.00 -15.34
CA HIS A 69 -10.98 -23.41 -15.54
C HIS A 69 -12.48 -23.75 -15.49
N ARG A 70 -13.34 -22.75 -15.25
CA ARG A 70 -14.82 -22.88 -15.23
C ARG A 70 -15.34 -23.99 -14.29
N LEU A 71 -14.63 -24.25 -13.20
CA LEU A 71 -15.01 -25.28 -12.23
C LEU A 71 -16.17 -24.83 -11.35
N VAL A 72 -17.11 -25.75 -11.11
CA VAL A 72 -18.16 -25.56 -10.10
C VAL A 72 -17.61 -25.99 -8.74
N LEU A 73 -17.19 -25.03 -7.93
CA LEU A 73 -16.61 -25.27 -6.61
C LEU A 73 -17.54 -24.80 -5.49
N ASP A 74 -17.78 -25.66 -4.51
CA ASP A 74 -18.55 -25.34 -3.31
C ASP A 74 -18.02 -24.06 -2.62
N LYS A 75 -18.93 -23.27 -2.03
CA LYS A 75 -18.55 -22.01 -1.35
C LYS A 75 -17.55 -22.24 -0.21
N THR A 76 -17.60 -23.42 0.40
CA THR A 76 -16.76 -23.83 1.54
C THR A 76 -15.57 -24.69 1.15
N VAL A 77 -15.25 -24.86 -0.15
CA VAL A 77 -14.15 -25.73 -0.63
C VAL A 77 -12.81 -25.48 0.09
N ALA A 78 -12.51 -24.23 0.45
CA ALA A 78 -11.29 -23.84 1.14
C ALA A 78 -11.39 -23.81 2.68
N ALA A 79 -12.55 -24.13 3.27
CA ALA A 79 -12.79 -24.01 4.71
C ALA A 79 -11.84 -24.89 5.54
N ARG A 80 -11.58 -26.12 5.08
CA ARG A 80 -10.61 -27.02 5.73
C ARG A 80 -9.20 -26.43 5.74
N ALA A 81 -8.73 -25.96 4.58
CA ALA A 81 -7.41 -25.36 4.42
C ALA A 81 -7.25 -24.10 5.30
N ARG A 82 -8.29 -23.26 5.41
CA ARG A 82 -8.28 -22.09 6.31
C ARG A 82 -8.24 -22.47 7.79
N ARG A 83 -8.91 -23.55 8.21
CA ARG A 83 -8.80 -24.07 9.59
C ARG A 83 -7.38 -24.52 9.91
N VAL A 84 -6.73 -25.22 8.97
CA VAL A 84 -5.33 -25.63 9.11
C VAL A 84 -4.41 -24.40 9.21
N LEU A 85 -4.58 -23.42 8.32
CA LEU A 85 -3.81 -22.17 8.39
C LEU A 85 -4.00 -21.46 9.74
N LYS A 86 -5.23 -21.38 10.24
CA LYS A 86 -5.53 -20.77 11.55
C LYS A 86 -4.85 -21.51 12.71
N ALA A 87 -4.83 -22.83 12.69
CA ALA A 87 -4.14 -23.63 13.71
C ALA A 87 -2.63 -23.37 13.68
N LYS A 88 -2.03 -23.30 12.48
CA LYS A 88 -0.61 -22.98 12.32
C LYS A 88 -0.25 -21.56 12.78
N VAL A 89 -1.12 -20.58 12.52
CA VAL A 89 -0.95 -19.21 13.04
C VAL A 89 -0.97 -19.21 14.57
N LYS A 90 -1.86 -19.96 15.21
CA LYS A 90 -1.91 -20.08 16.67
C LYS A 90 -0.60 -20.66 17.23
N GLU A 91 -0.01 -21.65 16.56
CA GLU A 91 1.27 -22.23 16.98
C GLU A 91 2.45 -21.29 16.74
N MET A 92 2.47 -20.60 15.60
CA MET A 92 3.43 -19.53 15.28
C MET A 92 3.43 -18.44 16.36
N GLN A 93 2.26 -18.05 16.85
CA GLN A 93 2.11 -17.06 17.92
C GLN A 93 2.69 -17.56 19.26
N LYS A 94 2.46 -18.83 19.63
CA LYS A 94 3.02 -19.41 20.87
C LYS A 94 4.55 -19.45 20.84
N THR A 95 5.12 -19.79 19.69
CA THR A 95 6.57 -19.87 19.47
C THR A 95 7.20 -18.50 19.22
N LYS A 96 6.40 -17.42 19.16
CA LYS A 96 6.82 -16.05 18.82
C LYS A 96 7.55 -15.96 17.47
N GLU A 97 7.31 -16.90 16.58
CA GLU A 97 7.87 -16.87 15.23
C GLU A 97 7.24 -15.72 14.44
N THR A 98 8.06 -14.90 13.77
CA THR A 98 7.57 -13.79 12.94
C THR A 98 7.70 -14.13 11.46
N ARG A 99 6.56 -14.08 10.74
CA ARG A 99 6.50 -14.32 9.29
C ARG A 99 5.94 -13.09 8.56
N GLY A 100 6.56 -12.73 7.44
CA GLY A 100 6.18 -11.54 6.68
C GLY A 100 6.91 -10.26 7.10
N ARG A 101 6.65 -9.17 6.40
CA ARG A 101 7.26 -7.86 6.63
C ARG A 101 6.62 -7.08 7.79
N GLY A 102 5.51 -7.57 8.33
CA GLY A 102 4.63 -6.78 9.19
C GLY A 102 3.82 -5.74 8.40
N PRO A 103 2.91 -5.03 9.08
CA PRO A 103 2.22 -3.89 8.48
C PRO A 103 3.24 -2.78 8.16
N ALA A 104 2.94 -1.97 7.14
CA ALA A 104 3.78 -0.81 6.83
C ALA A 104 3.78 0.17 8.02
N PRO A 105 4.94 0.70 8.44
CA PRO A 105 4.99 1.71 9.50
C PRO A 105 4.28 3.00 9.06
N ALA A 106 3.71 3.73 10.00
CA ALA A 106 2.99 4.97 9.71
C ALA A 106 3.97 6.13 9.41
N LEU A 107 3.86 6.74 8.23
CA LEU A 107 4.59 7.97 7.93
C LEU A 107 3.76 9.17 8.41
N LEU A 108 3.92 9.54 9.68
CA LEU A 108 3.19 10.61 10.36
C LEU A 108 3.53 12.00 9.83
N ALA A 109 2.70 12.99 10.15
CA ALA A 109 2.89 14.37 9.70
C ALA A 109 4.26 14.96 10.09
N GLU A 110 4.81 14.62 11.26
CA GLU A 110 6.18 14.98 11.67
C GLU A 110 7.25 14.31 10.81
N HIS A 111 7.09 13.05 10.44
CA HIS A 111 7.99 12.36 9.53
C HIS A 111 7.97 13.02 8.14
N LEU A 112 6.78 13.39 7.63
CA LEU A 112 6.69 14.15 6.37
C LEU A 112 7.37 15.52 6.43
N ARG A 113 7.34 16.20 7.58
CA ARG A 113 8.08 17.46 7.74
C ARG A 113 9.58 17.23 7.69
N ALA A 114 10.08 16.17 8.32
CA ALA A 114 11.50 15.80 8.23
C ALA A 114 11.90 15.46 6.78
N THR A 115 11.09 14.69 6.04
CA THR A 115 11.38 14.39 4.63
C THR A 115 11.43 15.62 3.74
N VAL A 116 10.53 16.58 3.95
CA VAL A 116 10.51 17.86 3.22
C VAL A 116 11.78 18.69 3.45
N VAL A 117 12.39 18.63 4.63
CA VAL A 117 13.65 19.34 4.92
C VAL A 117 14.84 18.65 4.27
N ALA A 118 14.82 17.32 4.20
CA ALA A 118 15.95 16.53 3.74
C ALA A 118 16.00 16.28 2.23
N VAL A 119 14.94 16.61 1.47
CA VAL A 119 14.98 16.44 0.01
C VAL A 119 16.08 17.31 -0.61
N PRO A 120 16.80 16.81 -1.62
CA PRO A 120 17.79 17.61 -2.31
C PRO A 120 17.14 18.79 -3.04
N ASP A 121 17.83 19.93 -3.12
CA ASP A 121 17.35 21.10 -3.85
C ASP A 121 17.62 20.96 -5.36
N ASN A 122 16.91 20.02 -5.98
CA ASN A 122 16.95 19.78 -7.42
C ASN A 122 15.61 19.23 -7.91
N ARG A 123 15.48 19.03 -9.23
CA ARG A 123 14.24 18.52 -9.85
C ARG A 123 13.74 17.21 -9.25
N LEU A 124 14.65 16.29 -8.88
CA LEU A 124 14.31 15.04 -8.23
C LEU A 124 13.66 15.29 -6.86
N GLY A 125 14.26 16.14 -6.03
CA GLY A 125 13.71 16.49 -4.73
C GLY A 125 12.37 17.24 -4.81
N ILE A 126 12.20 18.15 -5.78
CA ILE A 126 10.94 18.85 -6.03
C ILE A 126 9.82 17.85 -6.37
N ARG A 127 10.08 16.91 -7.30
CA ARG A 127 9.14 15.86 -7.67
C ARG A 127 8.79 14.97 -6.48
N ASP A 128 9.80 14.43 -5.83
CA ASP A 128 9.62 13.43 -4.77
C ASP A 128 8.92 14.05 -3.55
N ARG A 129 9.20 15.31 -3.22
CA ARG A 129 8.45 16.10 -2.23
C ARG A 129 6.98 16.20 -2.59
N SER A 130 6.66 16.54 -3.85
CA SER A 130 5.28 16.61 -4.32
C SER A 130 4.56 15.26 -4.22
N ILE A 131 5.22 14.17 -4.64
CA ILE A 131 4.69 12.80 -4.54
C ILE A 131 4.41 12.44 -3.08
N GLY A 132 5.38 12.60 -2.18
CA GLY A 132 5.24 12.23 -0.76
C GLY A 132 4.09 12.98 -0.07
N LEU A 133 4.02 14.30 -0.26
CA LEU A 133 2.95 15.13 0.29
C LEU A 133 1.58 14.79 -0.32
N THR A 134 1.51 14.48 -1.61
CA THR A 134 0.27 14.07 -2.27
C THR A 134 -0.20 12.71 -1.75
N CYS A 135 0.69 11.70 -1.72
CA CYS A 135 0.39 10.37 -1.18
C CYS A 135 -0.22 10.45 0.22
N PHE A 136 0.34 11.30 1.09
CA PHE A 136 -0.20 11.54 2.42
C PHE A 136 -1.56 12.25 2.35
N ALA A 137 -1.62 13.42 1.70
CA ALA A 137 -2.80 14.29 1.72
C ALA A 137 -4.07 13.62 1.19
N ILE A 138 -3.97 12.78 0.16
CA ILE A 138 -5.12 12.06 -0.41
C ILE A 138 -5.29 10.63 0.15
N ALA A 139 -4.45 10.23 1.12
CA ALA A 139 -4.29 8.85 1.57
C ALA A 139 -4.16 7.87 0.38
N GLY A 140 -3.44 8.29 -0.65
CA GLY A 140 -3.38 7.60 -1.94
C GLY A 140 -2.64 6.27 -1.83
N ARG A 141 -3.06 5.28 -2.62
CA ARG A 141 -2.24 4.11 -2.90
C ARG A 141 -1.23 4.44 -4.00
N GLU A 142 -0.13 3.69 -4.06
CA GLU A 142 0.90 3.84 -5.10
C GLU A 142 0.31 3.89 -6.51
N HIS A 143 -0.58 2.96 -6.84
CA HIS A 143 -1.21 2.92 -8.16
C HIS A 143 -2.19 4.06 -8.38
N GLU A 144 -2.85 4.56 -7.33
CA GLU A 144 -3.75 5.71 -7.44
C GLU A 144 -2.96 6.95 -7.85
N VAL A 145 -1.79 7.17 -7.26
CA VAL A 145 -0.93 8.33 -7.53
C VAL A 145 -0.19 8.20 -8.87
N ALA A 146 0.26 7.00 -9.22
CA ALA A 146 0.94 6.70 -10.48
C ALA A 146 0.09 7.07 -11.72
N PHE A 147 -1.23 6.90 -11.64
CA PHE A 147 -2.15 7.14 -12.76
C PHE A 147 -2.82 8.52 -12.75
N LEU A 148 -2.51 9.40 -11.79
CA LEU A 148 -3.02 10.77 -11.80
C LEU A 148 -2.54 11.52 -13.04
N ARG A 149 -3.44 12.29 -13.63
CA ARG A 149 -3.18 13.20 -14.75
C ARG A 149 -3.14 14.64 -14.27
N VAL A 150 -2.58 15.53 -15.08
CA VAL A 150 -2.53 16.96 -14.76
C VAL A 150 -3.93 17.53 -14.53
N ARG A 151 -4.91 17.12 -15.34
CA ARG A 151 -6.35 17.48 -15.20
C ARG A 151 -7.00 17.01 -13.91
N ASP A 152 -6.43 16.00 -13.24
CA ASP A 152 -6.99 15.48 -12.01
C ASP A 152 -6.70 16.41 -10.82
N PHE A 153 -5.83 17.41 -10.99
CA PHE A 153 -5.55 18.44 -9.99
C PHE A 153 -6.21 19.77 -10.35
N VAL A 154 -7.27 20.13 -9.62
CA VAL A 154 -7.95 21.42 -9.77
C VAL A 154 -7.63 22.30 -8.57
N VAL A 155 -6.76 23.28 -8.79
CA VAL A 155 -6.33 24.22 -7.76
C VAL A 155 -7.38 25.34 -7.62
N THR A 156 -7.74 25.68 -6.38
CA THR A 156 -8.70 26.72 -6.05
C THR A 156 -8.10 27.72 -5.04
N GLU A 157 -8.88 28.73 -4.65
CA GLU A 157 -8.49 29.67 -3.59
C GLU A 157 -8.33 29.02 -2.20
N HIS A 158 -9.04 27.92 -1.95
CA HIS A 158 -9.02 27.22 -0.65
C HIS A 158 -7.99 26.06 -0.60
N GLY A 159 -7.46 25.63 -1.75
CA GLY A 159 -6.50 24.54 -1.82
C GLY A 159 -6.48 23.86 -3.20
N MET A 160 -6.65 22.55 -3.24
CA MET A 160 -6.87 21.80 -4.48
C MET A 160 -7.86 20.66 -4.29
N GLU A 161 -8.60 20.33 -5.34
CA GLU A 161 -9.33 19.08 -5.48
C GLU A 161 -8.48 18.11 -6.32
N VAL A 162 -8.37 16.87 -5.86
CA VAL A 162 -7.68 15.78 -6.56
C VAL A 162 -8.70 14.71 -6.94
N ASP A 163 -8.86 14.46 -8.23
CA ASP A 163 -9.77 13.45 -8.78
C ASP A 163 -9.07 12.08 -8.90
N VAL A 164 -9.23 11.24 -7.88
CA VAL A 164 -8.64 9.89 -7.84
C VAL A 164 -9.56 8.93 -8.60
N ARG A 165 -9.44 8.94 -9.94
CA ARG A 165 -10.29 8.13 -10.84
C ARG A 165 -9.94 6.66 -10.84
N VAL A 166 -8.64 6.34 -10.96
CA VAL A 166 -8.15 4.96 -10.90
C VAL A 166 -8.02 4.57 -9.44
N SER A 167 -8.89 3.66 -8.96
CA SER A 167 -8.96 3.30 -7.54
C SER A 167 -9.21 1.81 -7.36
N LYS A 168 -8.67 1.25 -6.27
CA LYS A 168 -8.89 -0.16 -5.91
C LYS A 168 -10.32 -0.43 -5.40
N ILE A 169 -10.94 0.56 -4.76
CA ILE A 169 -12.26 0.40 -4.12
C ILE A 169 -13.32 1.14 -4.94
N LYS A 170 -13.20 2.47 -5.02
CA LYS A 170 -14.06 3.34 -5.80
C LYS A 170 -13.37 4.67 -6.13
N PRO A 171 -13.68 5.30 -7.27
CA PRO A 171 -13.23 6.66 -7.58
C PRO A 171 -13.67 7.66 -6.49
N ARG A 172 -12.88 8.71 -6.27
CA ARG A 172 -13.21 9.76 -5.31
C ARG A 172 -12.55 11.09 -5.67
N LYS A 173 -13.24 12.19 -5.37
CA LYS A 173 -12.68 13.54 -5.36
C LYS A 173 -12.27 13.91 -3.95
N VAL A 174 -11.01 14.29 -3.78
CA VAL A 174 -10.41 14.58 -2.48
C VAL A 174 -10.08 16.05 -2.39
N LYS A 175 -10.66 16.75 -1.42
CA LYS A 175 -10.32 18.14 -1.14
C LYS A 175 -9.09 18.18 -0.24
N VAL A 176 -8.08 18.95 -0.66
CA VAL A 176 -6.82 19.13 0.05
C VAL A 176 -6.64 20.63 0.30
N PRO A 177 -6.83 21.11 1.55
CA PRO A 177 -6.65 22.52 1.87
C PRO A 177 -5.17 22.93 1.77
N PHE A 178 -4.92 24.23 1.71
CA PHE A 178 -3.57 24.73 1.94
C PHE A 178 -3.08 24.33 3.34
N GLY A 179 -1.89 23.73 3.41
CA GLY A 179 -1.21 23.50 4.68
C GLY A 179 -0.76 24.81 5.32
N SER A 180 -0.92 24.91 6.64
CA SER A 180 -0.49 26.08 7.43
C SER A 180 1.02 26.33 7.35
N ARG A 181 1.82 25.27 7.14
CA ARG A 181 3.26 25.35 6.88
C ARG A 181 3.52 25.32 5.38
N PRO A 182 4.07 26.40 4.78
CA PRO A 182 4.34 26.45 3.35
C PRO A 182 5.22 25.33 2.80
N SER A 183 6.26 24.94 3.55
CA SER A 183 7.23 23.93 3.11
C SER A 183 6.61 22.53 2.97
N SER A 184 5.70 22.16 3.86
CA SER A 184 5.00 20.87 3.86
C SER A 184 3.58 20.96 3.29
N CYS A 185 3.28 21.97 2.48
CA CYS A 185 1.96 22.16 1.89
C CYS A 185 1.83 21.35 0.59
N PRO A 186 0.94 20.34 0.52
CA PRO A 186 0.78 19.50 -0.68
C PRO A 186 0.38 20.32 -1.93
N VAL A 187 -0.47 21.34 -1.75
CA VAL A 187 -0.90 22.22 -2.86
C VAL A 187 0.27 23.00 -3.44
N ARG A 188 1.14 23.55 -2.58
CA ARG A 188 2.32 24.30 -3.03
C ARG A 188 3.38 23.38 -3.64
N ALA A 189 3.56 22.19 -3.09
CA ALA A 189 4.47 21.20 -3.64
C ALA A 189 4.04 20.72 -5.04
N TRP A 190 2.74 20.48 -5.25
CA TRP A 190 2.19 20.18 -6.56
C TRP A 190 2.42 21.32 -7.55
N ARG A 191 2.12 22.57 -7.17
CA ARG A 191 2.37 23.75 -8.02
C ARG A 191 3.84 23.86 -8.42
N ALA A 192 4.76 23.67 -7.47
CA ALA A 192 6.19 23.72 -7.71
C ALA A 192 6.64 22.63 -8.70
N TRP A 193 6.16 21.39 -8.53
CA TRP A 193 6.46 20.31 -9.46
C TRP A 193 5.85 20.55 -10.85
N LYS A 194 4.59 20.96 -10.93
CA LYS A 194 3.92 21.26 -12.20
C LYS A 194 4.69 22.30 -13.02
N ALA A 195 5.18 23.35 -12.36
CA ALA A 195 5.99 24.39 -12.98
C ALA A 195 7.39 23.86 -13.39
N GLU A 196 8.10 23.18 -12.49
CA GLU A 196 9.45 22.64 -12.73
C GLU A 196 9.47 21.62 -13.88
N ALA A 197 8.40 20.82 -14.02
CA ALA A 197 8.28 19.82 -15.07
C ALA A 197 7.58 20.34 -16.34
N ASN A 198 7.21 21.62 -16.39
CA ASN A 198 6.48 22.26 -17.48
C ASN A 198 5.26 21.45 -17.96
N LEU A 199 4.44 20.97 -17.01
CA LEU A 199 3.29 20.13 -17.31
C LEU A 199 2.10 20.98 -17.78
N THR A 200 2.00 21.16 -19.10
CA THR A 200 0.95 21.97 -19.75
C THR A 200 -0.20 21.15 -20.30
N ASP A 201 0.04 19.92 -20.73
CA ASP A 201 -1.00 19.03 -21.28
C ASP A 201 -1.86 18.43 -20.12
N PRO A 202 -3.18 18.66 -20.11
CA PRO A 202 -4.08 18.12 -19.10
C PRO A 202 -4.13 16.58 -19.04
N ASP A 203 -3.88 15.89 -20.16
CA ASP A 203 -3.97 14.43 -20.27
C ASP A 203 -2.63 13.73 -19.99
N ASP A 204 -1.56 14.50 -19.83
CA ASP A 204 -0.26 13.99 -19.43
C ASP A 204 -0.26 13.46 -17.99
N PHE A 205 0.66 12.55 -17.70
CA PHE A 205 0.84 12.05 -16.33
C PHE A 205 1.30 13.18 -15.40
N ALA A 206 0.65 13.29 -14.24
CA ALA A 206 0.99 14.28 -13.24
C ALA A 206 2.42 14.07 -12.68
N TYR A 207 2.86 12.81 -12.62
CA TYR A 207 4.20 12.45 -12.18
C TYR A 207 4.90 11.63 -13.27
N LYS A 208 5.98 12.22 -13.82
CA LYS A 208 6.76 11.67 -14.93
C LYS A 208 8.12 11.11 -14.44
N PRO A 209 8.68 10.10 -15.14
CA PRO A 209 10.04 9.62 -14.85
C PRO A 209 11.08 10.72 -15.09
N LEU A 210 12.22 10.56 -14.41
CA LEU A 210 13.36 11.45 -14.55
C LEU A 210 14.57 10.64 -14.99
N HIS A 211 15.39 11.19 -15.89
CA HIS A 211 16.66 10.59 -16.24
C HIS A 211 17.55 10.47 -15.00
N ASN A 212 18.13 9.29 -14.76
CA ASN A 212 18.85 8.96 -13.52
C ASN A 212 20.01 9.90 -13.15
N ARG A 213 20.77 10.40 -14.15
CA ARG A 213 21.93 11.28 -13.96
C ARG A 213 21.58 12.77 -14.05
N TRP A 214 20.78 13.15 -15.03
CA TRP A 214 20.53 14.55 -15.39
C TRP A 214 19.24 15.10 -14.79
N HIS A 215 18.39 14.23 -14.24
CA HIS A 215 17.07 14.56 -13.74
C HIS A 215 16.23 15.36 -14.76
N THR A 216 16.41 15.11 -16.06
CA THR A 216 15.53 15.64 -17.11
C THR A 216 14.21 14.89 -17.11
N VAL A 217 13.11 15.61 -17.35
CA VAL A 217 11.78 15.00 -17.43
C VAL A 217 11.70 14.11 -18.66
N MET A 218 11.24 12.88 -18.47
CA MET A 218 11.06 11.89 -19.53
C MET A 218 9.57 11.67 -19.80
N ASP A 219 9.25 11.12 -20.97
CA ASP A 219 7.88 10.78 -21.33
C ASP A 219 7.33 9.57 -20.56
N GLY A 220 6.00 9.48 -20.50
CA GLY A 220 5.28 8.45 -19.76
C GLY A 220 5.03 8.78 -18.30
N GLY A 221 4.39 7.85 -17.61
CA GLY A 221 4.07 7.95 -16.18
C GLY A 221 5.02 7.11 -15.33
N LEU A 222 5.11 7.45 -14.05
CA LEU A 222 5.72 6.55 -13.07
C LEU A 222 4.87 5.30 -12.92
N ASP A 223 5.51 4.14 -12.79
CA ASP A 223 4.83 2.93 -12.36
C ASP A 223 4.55 2.97 -10.83
N PRO A 224 3.61 2.16 -10.32
CA PRO A 224 3.28 2.14 -8.90
C PRO A 224 4.47 1.78 -7.99
N GLU A 225 5.36 0.88 -8.41
CA GLU A 225 6.53 0.49 -7.60
C GLU A 225 7.49 1.68 -7.43
N THR A 226 7.68 2.48 -8.48
CA THR A 226 8.47 3.71 -8.41
C THR A 226 7.89 4.72 -7.42
N ILE A 227 6.55 4.83 -7.29
CA ILE A 227 5.94 5.66 -6.23
C ILE A 227 6.33 5.14 -4.84
N GLY A 228 6.31 3.83 -4.62
CA GLY A 228 6.78 3.20 -3.38
C GLY A 228 8.26 3.45 -3.08
N ASP A 229 9.10 3.42 -4.11
CA ASP A 229 10.52 3.72 -4.02
C ASP A 229 10.80 5.18 -3.70
N VAL A 230 10.00 6.12 -4.24
CA VAL A 230 10.05 7.54 -3.85
C VAL A 230 9.80 7.67 -2.35
N ILE A 231 8.75 7.03 -1.82
CA ILE A 231 8.46 7.08 -0.38
C ILE A 231 9.60 6.48 0.45
N THR A 232 10.16 5.35 0.02
CA THR A 232 11.33 4.73 0.66
C THR A 232 12.54 5.68 0.66
N ARG A 233 12.79 6.35 -0.47
CA ARG A 233 13.90 7.29 -0.65
C ARG A 233 13.75 8.54 0.22
N LEU A 234 12.53 9.09 0.31
CA LEU A 234 12.23 10.21 1.22
C LEU A 234 12.60 9.87 2.67
N GLY A 235 12.23 8.68 3.14
CA GLY A 235 12.59 8.22 4.49
C GLY A 235 14.10 8.07 4.69
N LYS A 236 14.82 7.62 3.67
CA LYS A 236 16.29 7.53 3.71
C LYS A 236 16.95 8.90 3.79
N TRP A 237 16.51 9.86 2.98
CA TRP A 237 17.06 11.21 3.02
C TRP A 237 16.86 11.88 4.39
N ALA A 238 15.70 11.66 5.01
CA ALA A 238 15.41 12.17 6.36
C ALA A 238 15.98 11.34 7.51
N GLU A 239 16.75 10.29 7.21
CA GLU A 239 17.33 9.39 8.22
C GLU A 239 16.30 8.89 9.26
N LEU A 240 15.09 8.55 8.80
CA LEU A 240 14.06 8.02 9.67
C LEU A 240 14.53 6.69 10.31
N ASP A 241 14.17 6.49 11.57
CA ASP A 241 14.46 5.28 12.36
C ASP A 241 13.73 4.03 11.85
N PHE A 242 12.79 4.20 10.93
CA PHE A 242 12.14 3.12 10.20
C PHE A 242 12.19 3.33 8.69
N ARG A 243 12.03 2.24 7.93
CA ARG A 243 11.91 2.28 6.47
C ARG A 243 10.44 2.45 6.06
N PRO A 244 10.00 3.63 5.54
CA PRO A 244 8.67 3.77 4.99
C PRO A 244 8.55 3.02 3.65
N THR A 245 7.31 2.68 3.28
CA THR A 245 6.92 2.06 2.00
C THR A 245 5.74 2.84 1.41
N GLY A 246 5.29 2.61 0.18
CA GLY A 246 4.23 3.45 -0.39
C GLY A 246 2.86 3.33 0.30
N HIS A 247 2.64 2.35 1.17
CA HIS A 247 1.46 2.29 2.03
C HIS A 247 1.59 3.12 3.33
N SER A 248 2.82 3.50 3.70
CA SER A 248 3.12 4.27 4.91
C SER A 248 2.43 5.65 4.98
N PRO A 249 2.36 6.47 3.90
CA PRO A 249 1.67 7.77 3.93
C PRO A 249 0.17 7.63 4.16
N ARG A 250 -0.46 6.62 3.52
CA ARG A 250 -1.88 6.33 3.68
C ARG A 250 -2.23 5.97 5.13
N ARG A 251 -1.40 5.12 5.75
CA ARG A 251 -1.51 4.80 7.18
C ARG A 251 -1.27 6.04 8.04
N GLY A 252 -0.22 6.78 7.73
CA GLY A 252 0.16 8.02 8.41
C GLY A 252 -0.95 9.05 8.45
N LEU A 253 -1.65 9.29 7.35
CA LEU A 253 -2.78 10.23 7.32
C LEU A 253 -3.87 9.80 8.29
N ALA A 254 -4.27 8.52 8.28
CA ALA A 254 -5.32 8.02 9.15
C ALA A 254 -4.95 8.17 10.63
N THR A 255 -3.74 7.75 10.99
CA THR A 255 -3.23 7.87 12.37
C THR A 255 -3.07 9.33 12.80
N SER A 256 -2.43 10.19 11.99
CA SER A 256 -2.25 11.61 12.32
C SER A 256 -3.59 12.35 12.40
N SER A 257 -4.58 12.01 11.56
CA SER A 257 -5.90 12.64 11.60
C SER A 257 -6.69 12.22 12.83
N LYS A 258 -6.64 10.93 13.20
CA LYS A 258 -7.30 10.43 14.42
C LYS A 258 -6.71 11.08 15.68
N ARG A 259 -5.38 11.17 15.78
CA ARG A 259 -4.68 11.90 16.86
C ARG A 259 -5.05 13.38 16.93
N ALA A 260 -5.44 13.98 15.82
CA ALA A 260 -5.91 15.36 15.76
C ALA A 260 -7.42 15.49 16.11
N GLY A 261 -8.09 14.41 16.52
CA GLY A 261 -9.50 14.41 16.88
C GLY A 261 -10.48 14.43 15.69
N ASN A 262 -10.01 14.20 14.46
CA ASN A 262 -10.90 14.20 13.31
C ASN A 262 -11.87 13.02 13.33
N ASP A 263 -13.12 13.29 12.97
CA ASP A 263 -14.16 12.27 12.91
C ASP A 263 -13.81 11.15 11.91
N ARG A 264 -14.12 9.92 12.32
CA ARG A 264 -13.85 8.70 11.55
C ARG A 264 -14.43 8.72 10.14
N LYS A 265 -15.64 9.29 9.95
CA LYS A 265 -16.29 9.43 8.64
C LYS A 265 -15.50 10.34 7.72
N VAL A 266 -14.94 11.42 8.25
CA VAL A 266 -14.12 12.37 7.50
C VAL A 266 -12.83 11.70 7.03
N ILE A 267 -12.15 10.98 7.93
CA ILE A 267 -10.94 10.21 7.61
C ILE A 267 -11.24 9.13 6.56
N ALA A 268 -12.32 8.36 6.75
CA ALA A 268 -12.75 7.32 5.83
C ALA A 268 -13.03 7.87 4.43
N LYS A 269 -13.74 9.00 4.34
CA LYS A 269 -14.04 9.69 3.07
C LYS A 269 -12.76 10.15 2.36
N GLN A 270 -11.80 10.73 3.10
CA GLN A 270 -10.54 11.25 2.54
C GLN A 270 -9.74 10.17 1.81
N GLY A 271 -9.49 9.02 2.45
CA GLY A 271 -8.74 7.93 1.82
C GLY A 271 -9.59 6.90 1.09
N GLY A 272 -10.92 7.07 1.03
CA GLY A 272 -11.81 6.12 0.38
C GLY A 272 -11.85 4.75 1.05
N TRP A 273 -11.79 4.71 2.38
CA TRP A 273 -12.08 3.51 3.15
C TRP A 273 -13.60 3.29 3.25
N VAL A 274 -13.99 2.03 3.47
CA VAL A 274 -15.31 1.75 4.05
C VAL A 274 -15.25 2.23 5.50
N GLU A 275 -16.27 2.94 5.95
CA GLU A 275 -16.31 3.57 7.28
C GLU A 275 -15.98 2.59 8.41
N ASN A 276 -16.45 1.34 8.31
CA ASN A 276 -16.20 0.29 9.29
C ASN A 276 -15.08 -0.69 8.91
N SER A 277 -14.09 -0.26 8.13
CA SER A 277 -13.06 -1.18 7.66
C SER A 277 -12.10 -1.59 8.78
N ALA A 278 -11.92 -2.90 8.98
CA ALA A 278 -10.95 -3.45 9.93
C ALA A 278 -9.51 -2.96 9.69
N ALA A 279 -9.17 -2.64 8.44
CA ALA A 279 -7.87 -2.07 8.10
C ALA A 279 -7.68 -0.65 8.67
N MET A 280 -8.74 0.15 8.76
CA MET A 280 -8.68 1.49 9.34
C MET A 280 -8.65 1.41 10.88
N GLU A 281 -9.40 0.48 11.48
CA GLU A 281 -9.35 0.24 12.93
C GLU A 281 -7.94 -0.12 13.40
N GLY A 282 -7.25 -1.02 12.69
CA GLY A 282 -5.85 -1.35 12.99
C GLY A 282 -4.86 -0.18 12.82
N TYR A 283 -5.25 0.94 12.22
CA TYR A 283 -4.42 2.16 12.21
C TYR A 283 -4.68 3.07 13.41
N PHE A 284 -5.87 2.98 14.02
CA PHE A 284 -6.27 3.74 15.19
C PHE A 284 -5.77 3.07 16.48
N GLU A 285 -5.91 1.74 16.57
CA GLU A 285 -5.51 0.96 17.75
C GLU A 285 -4.02 1.07 18.11
N GLU A 286 -3.13 1.20 17.11
CA GLU A 286 -1.69 1.36 17.35
C GLU A 286 -1.30 2.74 17.92
N GLY A 287 -2.20 3.73 17.88
CA GLY A 287 -1.89 5.11 18.23
C GLY A 287 -2.46 5.60 19.56
N ASP A 288 -3.47 4.92 20.10
CA ASP A 288 -4.43 5.56 21.02
C ASP A 288 -4.96 4.66 22.15
N GLY A 289 -4.33 3.49 22.36
CA GLY A 289 -4.79 2.48 23.33
C GLY A 289 -4.80 2.95 24.79
N TRP A 290 -4.31 4.15 25.09
CA TRP A 290 -4.33 4.76 26.42
C TRP A 290 -5.48 5.76 26.60
N GLU A 291 -5.80 6.59 25.61
CA GLU A 291 -6.85 7.63 25.76
C GLU A 291 -8.26 7.05 25.54
N GLU A 292 -8.40 6.11 24.59
CA GLU A 292 -9.65 5.39 24.31
C GLU A 292 -9.68 4.00 24.99
N ASN A 293 -8.88 3.83 26.05
CA ASN A 293 -8.83 2.57 26.77
C ASN A 293 -10.17 2.28 27.45
N ALA A 294 -10.64 1.03 27.40
CA ALA A 294 -11.87 0.60 28.07
C ALA A 294 -11.88 0.85 29.60
N LEU A 295 -10.71 1.08 30.20
CA LEU A 295 -10.56 1.40 31.62
C LEU A 295 -10.60 2.89 31.93
N VAL A 296 -10.45 3.78 30.93
CA VAL A 296 -10.54 5.23 31.14
C VAL A 296 -11.94 5.57 31.62
N LYS A 297 -12.03 6.23 32.79
CA LYS A 297 -13.28 6.59 33.48
C LYS A 297 -14.10 5.38 34.01
N VAL A 298 -13.54 4.18 33.97
CA VAL A 298 -14.14 2.96 34.56
C VAL A 298 -13.40 2.55 35.83
N LEU A 299 -12.07 2.76 35.87
CA LEU A 299 -11.21 2.69 37.06
C LEU A 299 -10.62 4.09 37.33
#